data_AF-A0A9D2ITK6-F1
#
_entry.id   AF-A0A9D2ITK6-F1
#
_cell.length_a   1.000
_cell.length_b   1.000
_cell.length_c   1.000
_cell.angle_alpha   90.00
_cell.angle_beta   90.00
_cell.angle_gamma   90.00
#
_symmetry.space_group_name_H-M   'P 1'
#
loop_
_entity.id
_entity.type
_entity.pdbx_description
1 polymer ?
#
loop_
_entity_poly.entity_id
_entity_poly.type
_entity_poly.pdbx_seq_one_letter_code
_entity_poly.pdbx_strand_id
1 'polypeptide(L)'
;MAVLLYLLLINGAAFAAYGLDKRAARLDQWRISEKTLLLLAALGGSLGAALGMRIFHHKTRKAKFFLLVPVFLAVHAALLIWWLF
;
A
#
# COMPACT_ATOMS: atom_id res chain seq x y z
N MET A 1 -8.55 -7.82 -18.53
CA MET A 1 -7.23 -8.48 -18.36
C MET A 1 -6.13 -7.50 -17.96
N ALA A 2 -5.90 -6.42 -18.72
CA ALA A 2 -4.84 -5.44 -18.42
C ALA A 2 -4.95 -4.76 -17.04
N VAL A 3 -6.17 -4.39 -16.62
CA VAL A 3 -6.42 -3.76 -15.31
C VAL A 3 -6.05 -4.68 -14.15
N LEU A 4 -6.37 -5.98 -14.25
CA LEU A 4 -6.04 -6.96 -13.22
C LEU A 4 -4.52 -7.17 -13.09
N LEU A 5 -3.82 -7.23 -14.23
CA LEU A 5 -2.35 -7.30 -14.25
C LEU A 5 -1.71 -6.05 -13.63
N TYR A 6 -2.20 -4.86 -13.99
CA TYR A 6 -1.76 -3.61 -13.38
C TYR A 6 -1.97 -3.61 -11.86
N LEU A 7 -3.16 -4.00 -11.40
CA LEU A 7 -3.50 -4.09 -9.98
C LEU A 7 -2.60 -5.12 -9.25
N LEU A 8 -2.31 -6.26 -9.86
CA LEU A 8 -1.41 -7.26 -9.29
C LEU A 8 0.01 -6.68 -9.10
N LEU A 9 0.54 -6.01 -10.13
CA LEU A 9 1.88 -5.43 -10.12
C LEU A 9 2.00 -4.29 -9.10
N ILE A 10 1.04 -3.35 -9.07
CA ILE A 10 1.11 -2.20 -8.15
C ILE A 10 0.91 -2.64 -6.69
N ASN A 11 0.08 -3.66 -6.42
CA ASN A 11 -0.08 -4.21 -5.07
C ASN A 11 1.18 -4.99 -4.64
N GLY A 12 1.80 -5.75 -5.55
CA GLY A 12 3.09 -6.39 -5.29
C GLY A 12 4.20 -5.39 -4.99
N ALA A 13 4.29 -4.32 -5.78
CA ALA A 13 5.24 -3.23 -5.58
C ALA A 13 5.00 -2.49 -4.26
N ALA A 14 3.75 -2.17 -3.92
CA ALA A 14 3.40 -1.55 -2.64
C ALA A 14 3.76 -2.46 -1.46
N PHE A 15 3.44 -3.76 -1.53
CA PHE A 15 3.81 -4.71 -0.50
C PHE A 15 5.34 -4.81 -0.30
N ALA A 16 6.08 -4.93 -1.40
CA ALA A 16 7.54 -4.96 -1.38
C ALA A 16 8.13 -3.67 -0.80
N ALA A 17 7.59 -2.50 -1.15
CA ALA A 17 8.04 -1.22 -0.62
C ALA A 17 7.86 -1.13 0.92
N TYR A 18 6.73 -1.60 1.46
CA TYR A 18 6.54 -1.66 2.91
C TYR A 18 7.49 -2.65 3.60
N GLY A 19 7.80 -3.78 2.96
CA GLY A 19 8.78 -4.75 3.46
C GLY A 19 10.21 -4.21 3.44
N LEU A 20 10.59 -3.55 2.35
CA LEU A 20 11.88 -2.88 2.19
C LEU A 20 12.05 -1.75 3.21
N ASP A 21 11.02 -0.95 3.45
CA ASP A 21 11.05 0.11 4.46
C ASP A 21 11.25 -0.47 5.88
N LYS A 22 10.57 -1.58 6.21
CA LYS A 22 10.80 -2.30 7.48
C LYS A 22 12.23 -2.88 7.59
N ARG A 23 12.79 -3.38 6.49
CA ARG A 23 14.16 -3.91 6.45
C ARG A 23 15.18 -2.78 6.59
N ALA A 24 14.99 -1.68 5.88
CA ALA A 24 15.82 -0.49 6.00
C ALA A 24 15.79 0.08 7.43
N ALA A 25 14.63 0.10 8.08
CA ALA A 25 14.50 0.50 9.47
C ALA A 25 15.25 -0.42 10.47
N ARG A 26 15.46 -1.69 10.14
CA ARG A 26 16.24 -2.65 10.96
C ARG A 26 17.75 -2.58 10.70
N LEU A 27 18.14 -2.24 9.48
CA LEU A 27 19.54 -2.15 9.05
C LEU A 27 20.12 -0.73 9.15
N ASP A 28 19.37 0.20 9.76
CA ASP A 28 19.66 1.63 9.84
C ASP A 28 20.03 2.27 8.49
N GLN A 29 19.39 1.78 7.43
CA GLN A 29 19.55 2.28 6.06
C GLN A 29 18.53 3.38 5.76
N TRP A 30 18.74 4.04 4.62
CA TRP A 30 17.83 5.06 4.10
C TRP A 30 16.39 4.52 3.99
N ARG A 31 15.47 5.15 4.72
CA ARG A 31 14.04 4.78 4.76
C ARG A 31 13.29 5.32 3.55
N ILE A 32 12.27 4.60 3.11
CA ILE A 32 11.42 5.07 2.01
C ILE A 32 10.56 6.24 2.52
N SER A 33 10.47 7.30 1.73
CA SER A 33 9.65 8.46 2.07
C SER A 33 8.20 8.03 2.29
N GLU A 34 7.59 8.53 3.37
CA GLU A 34 6.18 8.27 3.68
C GLU A 34 5.25 8.69 2.55
N LYS A 35 5.61 9.74 1.81
CA LYS A 35 4.87 10.20 0.63
C LYS A 35 4.84 9.13 -0.46
N THR A 36 5.98 8.48 -0.74
CA THR A 36 6.07 7.44 -1.78
C THR A 36 5.23 6.22 -1.43
N LEU A 37 5.25 5.80 -0.16
CA LEU A 37 4.42 4.67 0.31
C LEU A 37 2.92 4.97 0.19
N LEU A 38 2.49 6.18 0.57
CA LEU A 38 1.10 6.60 0.44
C LEU A 38 0.70 6.78 -1.03
N LEU A 39 1.60 7.26 -1.87
CA LEU A 39 1.36 7.45 -3.31
C LEU A 39 1.21 6.09 -4.01
N LEU A 40 2.03 5.09 -3.67
CA LEU A 40 1.84 3.70 -4.11
C LEU A 40 0.47 3.15 -3.71
N ALA A 41 0.03 3.41 -2.47
CA ALA A 41 -1.30 3.02 -2.00
C ALA A 41 -2.42 3.73 -2.79
N ALA A 42 -2.25 5.03 -3.09
CA ALA A 42 -3.21 5.84 -3.83
C ALA A 42 -3.28 5.48 -5.33
N LEU A 43 -2.20 5.01 -5.95
CA LEU A 43 -2.15 4.60 -7.37
C LEU A 43 -2.81 3.23 -7.66
N GLY A 44 -3.36 2.56 -6.64
CA GLY A 44 -3.99 1.24 -6.75
C GLY A 44 -3.32 0.15 -5.91
N GLY A 45 -2.21 0.46 -5.23
CA GLY A 45 -1.48 -0.46 -4.34
C GLY A 45 -2.05 -0.56 -2.93
N SER A 46 -3.26 -0.05 -2.66
CA SER A 46 -3.84 0.05 -1.32
C SER A 46 -4.00 -1.31 -0.62
N LEU A 47 -4.23 -2.38 -1.38
CA LEU A 47 -4.39 -3.74 -0.86
C LEU A 47 -3.04 -4.31 -0.40
N GLY A 48 -1.99 -4.15 -1.21
CA GLY A 48 -0.61 -4.50 -0.90
C GLY A 48 -0.03 -3.65 0.23
N ALA A 49 -0.36 -2.36 0.28
CA ALA A 49 -0.01 -1.47 1.37
C ALA A 49 -0.69 -1.90 2.69
N ALA A 50 -1.99 -2.23 2.67
CA ALA A 50 -2.72 -2.71 3.85
C ALA A 50 -2.15 -4.05 4.37
N LEU A 51 -1.86 -4.99 3.45
CA LEU A 51 -1.20 -6.25 3.79
C LEU A 51 0.20 -6.02 4.34
N GLY A 52 1.00 -5.15 3.72
CA GLY A 52 2.34 -4.80 4.18
C GLY A 52 2.33 -4.21 5.59
N MET A 53 1.40 -3.30 5.87
CA MET A 53 1.22 -2.73 7.21
C MET A 53 0.91 -3.79 8.26
N ARG A 54 -0.02 -4.71 7.96
CA ARG A 54 -0.43 -5.78 8.88
C ARG A 54 0.68 -6.82 9.07
N ILE A 55 1.30 -7.32 8.01
CA ILE A 55 2.31 -8.38 8.08
C ILE A 55 3.59 -7.87 8.73
N PHE A 56 4.12 -6.73 8.29
CA PHE A 56 5.38 -6.18 8.83
C PHE A 56 5.20 -5.45 10.17
N HIS A 57 3.95 -5.32 10.64
CA HIS A 57 3.56 -4.55 11.83
C HIS A 57 4.25 -3.18 11.81
N HIS A 58 4.30 -2.56 10.63
CA HIS A 58 5.08 -1.36 10.36
C HIS A 58 4.14 -0.20 10.06
N LYS A 59 4.39 0.95 10.71
CA LYS A 59 3.59 2.17 10.60
C LYS A 59 2.09 2.03 10.88
N THR A 60 1.68 1.03 11.65
CA THR A 60 0.29 0.85 12.12
C THR A 60 -0.16 1.91 13.14
N ARG A 61 0.76 2.53 13.87
CA ARG A 61 0.46 3.61 14.84
C ARG A 61 0.53 5.03 14.25
N LYS A 62 0.92 5.18 12.98
CA LYS A 62 0.96 6.50 12.33
C LYS A 62 -0.45 6.82 11.83
N ALA A 63 -1.09 7.81 12.44
CA ALA A 63 -2.47 8.20 12.13
C ALA A 63 -2.73 8.37 10.63
N LYS A 64 -1.78 8.99 9.89
CA LYS A 64 -1.87 9.15 8.44
C LYS A 64 -2.00 7.81 7.70
N PHE A 65 -1.19 6.83 8.04
CA PHE A 65 -1.20 5.51 7.39
C PHE A 65 -2.41 4.69 7.81
N PHE A 66 -2.75 4.73 9.10
CA PHE A 66 -3.91 4.02 9.63
C PHE A 66 -5.23 4.53 9.05
N LEU A 67 -5.34 5.82 8.73
CA LEU A 67 -6.54 6.39 8.13
C LEU A 67 -6.53 6.29 6.59
N LEU A 68 -5.45 6.73 5.93
CA LEU A 68 -5.42 6.85 4.47
C LEU A 68 -5.43 5.50 3.76
N VAL A 69 -4.71 4.49 4.27
CA VAL A 69 -4.62 3.19 3.58
C VAL A 69 -5.97 2.46 3.53
N PRO A 70 -6.75 2.36 4.63
CA PRO A 70 -8.12 1.84 4.57
C PRO A 70 -9.05 2.69 3.72
N VAL A 71 -8.94 4.02 3.75
CA VAL A 71 -9.74 4.92 2.90
C VAL A 71 -9.46 4.66 1.42
N PHE A 72 -8.19 4.60 1.01
CA PHE A 72 -7.82 4.27 -0.37
C PHE A 72 -8.29 2.87 -0.76
N LEU A 73 -8.21 1.90 0.14
CA LEU A 73 -8.72 0.56 -0.11
C LEU A 73 -10.24 0.56 -0.33
N ALA A 74 -11.00 1.27 0.51
CA ALA A 74 -12.45 1.38 0.37
C ALA A 74 -12.85 2.08 -0.92
N VAL A 75 -12.17 3.19 -1.28
CA VAL A 75 -12.41 3.91 -2.53
C VAL A 75 -12.11 3.04 -3.74
N HIS A 76 -10.96 2.35 -3.78
CA HIS A 76 -10.64 1.44 -4.88
C HIS A 76 -11.61 0.26 -4.98
N ALA A 77 -12.05 -0.30 -3.85
CA ALA A 77 -13.04 -1.37 -3.84
C ALA A 77 -14.40 -0.89 -4.38
N ALA A 78 -14.87 0.29 -3.95
CA ALA A 78 -16.11 0.88 -4.44
C ALA A 78 -16.05 1.19 -5.95
N LEU A 79 -14.92 1.74 -6.43
CA LEU A 79 -14.70 1.98 -7.86
C LEU A 79 -14.67 0.68 -8.67
N LEU A 80 -14.04 -0.38 -8.15
CA LEU A 80 -14.02 -1.69 -8.80
C LEU A 80 -15.43 -2.30 -8.87
N ILE A 81 -16.21 -2.19 -7.79
CA ILE A 81 -17.60 -2.66 -7.76
C ILE A 81 -18.42 -1.86 -8.79
N TRP A 82 -18.36 -0.53 -8.76
CA TRP A 82 -19.05 0.32 -9.74
C TRP A 82 -18.68 -0.03 -11.18
N TRP A 83 -17.42 -0.38 -11.46
CA TRP A 83 -16.98 -0.75 -12.80
C TRP A 83 -17.48 -2.14 -13.25
N LEU A 84 -17.76 -3.03 -12.30
CA LEU A 84 -18.21 -4.39 -12.57
C LEU A 84 -19.72 -4.53 -12.77
N PHE A 85 -20.52 -3.56 -12.31
CA PHE A 85 -21.99 -3.54 -12.38
C PHE A 85 -22.48 -2.49 -13.39
#